data_AF-A0A933P1F5-F1
#
_entry.id   AF-A0A933P1F5-F1
#
_cell.length_a   1.000
_cell.length_b   1.000
_cell.length_c   1.000
_cell.angle_alpha   90.00
_cell.angle_beta   90.00
_cell.angle_gamma   90.00
#
_symmetry.space_group_name_H-M   'P 1'
#
loop_
_entity.id
_entity.type
_entity.pdbx_description
1 polymer ?
#
loop_
_entity_poly.entity_id
_entity_poly.type
_entity_poly.pdbx_seq_one_letter_code
_entity_poly.pdbx_strand_id
1 'polypeptide(L)' 'MQRVIWIVLDGVGAGALPDASFYNDEGANTLGNLSRAYEQKTGKLISLPNL' A
#
# COMPACT_ATOMS: atom_id res chain seq x y z
N MET A 1 -17.99 27.14 8.04
CA MET A 1 -16.97 26.73 7.04
C MET A 1 -17.10 25.23 6.84
N GLN A 2 -17.50 24.78 5.66
CA GLN A 2 -17.56 23.35 5.33
C GLN A 2 -16.43 23.10 4.31
N ARG A 3 -15.28 22.59 4.77
CA ARG A 3 -14.12 22.31 3.90
C ARG A 3 -13.76 20.84 3.99
N VAL A 4 -13.40 20.24 2.86
CA VAL A 4 -12.83 18.89 2.76
C VAL A 4 -11.41 19.01 2.22
N ILE A 5 -10.49 18.25 2.80
CA ILE A 5 -9.14 18.03 2.26
C ILE A 5 -9.12 16.59 1.74
N TRP A 6 -9.11 16.44 0.43
CA TRP A 6 -9.09 15.13 -0.23
C TRP A 6 -7.67 14.87 -0.75
N ILE A 7 -7.03 13.84 -0.24
CA ILE A 7 -5.69 13.42 -0.65
C ILE A 7 -5.82 12.04 -1.31
N VAL A 8 -5.32 11.90 -2.53
CA VAL A 8 -5.24 10.62 -3.24
C VAL A 8 -3.78 10.19 -3.29
N LEU A 9 -3.49 9.02 -2.72
CA LEU A 9 -2.18 8.39 -2.79
C LEU A 9 -2.19 7.42 -3.98
N ASP A 10 -1.83 7.94 -5.16
CA ASP A 10 -1.89 7.17 -6.41
C ASP A 10 -0.97 5.94 -6.37
N GLY A 11 -1.49 4.78 -6.80
CA GLY A 11 -0.80 3.49 -6.79
C GLY A 11 -0.53 2.87 -5.41
N VAL A 12 -0.92 3.50 -4.30
CA VAL A 12 -0.66 3.01 -2.93
C VAL A 12 -1.72 1.99 -2.49
N GLY A 13 -1.65 0.78 -3.07
CA GLY A 13 -2.54 -0.33 -2.73
C GLY A 13 -2.21 -1.02 -1.39
N ALA A 14 -3.25 -1.43 -0.65
CA ALA A 14 -3.14 -2.09 0.67
C ALA A 14 -3.42 -3.60 0.65
N GLY A 15 -3.47 -4.22 -0.53
CA GLY A 15 -3.80 -5.64 -0.72
C GLY A 15 -4.71 -5.85 -1.92
N ALA A 16 -4.80 -7.10 -2.36
CA ALA A 16 -5.66 -7.52 -3.45
C ALA A 16 -7.14 -7.43 -3.04
N LEU A 17 -7.99 -7.01 -3.97
CA LEU A 17 -9.44 -7.01 -3.77
C LEU A 17 -10.04 -8.40 -3.99
N PRO A 18 -11.29 -8.66 -3.56
CA PRO A 18 -11.93 -9.97 -3.75
C PRO A 18 -12.06 -10.42 -5.20
N ASP A 19 -12.06 -9.48 -6.15
CA ASP A 19 -12.16 -9.70 -7.60
C ASP A 19 -10.81 -9.76 -8.30
N ALA A 20 -9.71 -9.82 -7.56
CA ALA A 20 -8.35 -9.84 -8.12
C ALA A 20 -8.09 -11.00 -9.11
N SER A 21 -8.83 -12.09 -8.97
CA SER A 21 -8.80 -13.21 -9.91
C SER A 21 -9.19 -12.80 -11.34
N PHE A 22 -10.06 -11.80 -11.49
CA PHE A 22 -10.53 -11.32 -12.80
C PHE A 22 -9.48 -10.47 -13.51
N TYR A 23 -8.56 -9.85 -12.76
CA TYR A 23 -7.52 -8.98 -13.28
C TYR A 23 -6.12 -9.60 -13.23
N ASN A 24 -6.04 -10.87 -12.83
CA ASN A 24 -4.78 -11.60 -12.72
C ASN A 24 -3.78 -10.93 -11.75
N ASP A 25 -4.30 -10.31 -10.69
CA ASP A 25 -3.57 -9.64 -9.62
C ASP A 25 -3.81 -10.30 -8.24
N GLU A 26 -4.20 -11.58 -8.24
CA GLU A 26 -4.27 -12.38 -7.01
C GLU A 26 -2.97 -12.29 -6.20
N GLY A 27 -3.11 -12.00 -4.91
CA GLY A 27 -1.97 -11.85 -4.00
C GLY A 27 -1.21 -10.52 -4.14
N ALA A 28 -1.62 -9.60 -5.01
CA ALA A 28 -1.06 -8.25 -5.07
C ALA A 28 -1.17 -7.55 -3.70
N ASN A 29 -0.10 -6.89 -3.27
CA ASN A 29 -0.10 -6.09 -2.04
C ASN A 29 1.04 -5.07 -2.09
N THR A 30 0.77 -3.87 -2.62
CA THR A 30 1.82 -2.86 -2.86
C THR A 30 2.53 -2.44 -1.57
N LEU A 31 1.78 -1.94 -0.57
CA LEU A 31 2.36 -1.52 0.70
C LEU A 31 3.08 -2.67 1.43
N GLY A 32 2.48 -3.86 1.47
CA GLY A 32 3.06 -5.03 2.12
C GLY A 32 4.32 -5.54 1.42
N ASN A 33 4.32 -5.61 0.08
CA ASN A 33 5.50 -6.01 -0.70
C ASN A 33 6.63 -5.00 -0.52
N LEU A 34 6.32 -3.70 -0.56
CA LEU A 34 7.30 -2.63 -0.33
C LEU A 34 7.90 -2.71 1.08
N SER A 35 7.05 -2.90 2.10
CA SER A 35 7.50 -3.05 3.49
C SER A 35 8.47 -4.22 3.64
N ARG A 36 8.13 -5.40 3.11
CA ARG A 36 9.01 -6.58 3.11
C ARG A 36 10.33 -6.32 2.38
N ALA A 37 10.27 -5.76 1.17
CA ALA A 37 11.47 -5.47 0.39
C ALA A 37 12.38 -4.44 1.07
N TYR A 38 11.80 -3.42 1.70
CA TYR A 38 12.52 -2.41 2.46
C TYR A 38 13.23 -3.02 3.68
N GLU A 39 12.53 -3.86 4.44
CA GLU A 39 13.11 -4.58 5.58
C GLU A 39 14.27 -5.48 5.15
N GLN A 40 14.08 -6.29 4.11
CA GLN A 40 15.13 -7.16 3.59
C GLN A 40 16.38 -6.38 3.15
N LYS A 41 16.19 -5.19 2.57
CA LYS A 41 17.30 -4.37 2.07
C LYS A 41 18.02 -3.58 3.16
N THR A 42 17.31 -3.18 4.21
CA THR A 42 17.83 -2.20 5.19
C THR A 42 17.96 -2.73 6.61
N GLY A 43 17.36 -3.89 6.91
CA GLY A 43 17.21 -4.42 8.25
C GLY A 43 16.26 -3.60 9.13
N LYS A 44 15.49 -2.68 8.55
CA LYS A 44 14.56 -1.79 9.28
C LYS A 44 13.16 -1.92 8.73
N LEU A 45 12.17 -1.82 9.61
CA LEU A 45 10.78 -1.71 9.20
C LEU A 45 10.52 -0.34 8.58
N ILE A 46 9.59 -0.30 7.61
CA ILE A 46 9.04 0.98 7.14
C ILE A 46 8.40 1.70 8.32
N SER A 47 8.79 2.96 8.52
CA SER A 47 8.23 3.84 9.54
C SER A 47 7.42 4.93 8.87
N LEU A 48 6.11 4.92 9.11
CA LEU A 48 5.16 5.93 8.63
C LEU A 48 4.42 6.51 9.85
N PRO A 49 5.10 7.28 10.73
CA PRO A 49 4.56 7.64 12.04
C PRO A 49 3.39 8.62 12.01
N ASN A 50 3.15 9.24 10.85
CA ASN A 50 2.09 10.24 10.65
C ASN A 50 1.09 9.83 9.56
N LEU A 51 1.26 8.64 8.96
CA LEU A 51 0.25 8.03 8.11
C LEU A 51 -0.62 7.13 8.97
#